data_AF-A0A0F5QG51-F1
#
_entry.id   AF-A0A0F5QG51-F1
#
_cell.length_a   1.000
_cell.length_b   1.000
_cell.length_c   1.000
_cell.angle_alpha   90.00
_cell.angle_beta   90.00
_cell.angle_gamma   90.00
#
_symmetry.space_group_name_H-M   'P 1'
#
loop_
_entity.id
_entity.type
_entity.pdbx_description
1 polymer ?
#
loop_
_entity_poly.entity_id
_entity_poly.type
_entity_poly.pdbx_seq_one_letter_code
_entity_poly.pdbx_strand_id
1 'polypeptide(L)'
;MSLDNEPSSISPWAFGLGAVVIVGAAMAAIWFAFPGPDTKLRLVAPSGHAALELGELCPDGGCSRVAIFETAAEDGTPLRTGCPLDLPGNTPLFASVIPTWAPDESSVKIAYAAGESITFRKADCTITQ
;
A
#
# COMPACT_ATOMS: atom_id res chain seq x y z
N MET A 1 -35.37 6.62 -52.71
CA MET A 1 -35.45 5.68 -51.58
C MET A 1 -34.96 6.43 -50.36
N SER A 2 -35.89 6.95 -49.56
CA SER A 2 -35.59 7.65 -48.31
C SER A 2 -35.78 6.61 -47.22
N LEU A 3 -34.68 6.09 -46.68
CA LEU A 3 -34.74 5.22 -45.50
C LEU A 3 -34.83 6.10 -44.27
N ASP A 4 -35.82 5.76 -43.48
CA ASP A 4 -36.35 6.42 -42.31
C ASP A 4 -35.29 6.84 -41.28
N ASN A 5 -35.37 8.10 -40.84
CA ASN A 5 -34.78 8.50 -39.56
C ASN A 5 -35.62 7.84 -38.46
N GLU A 6 -35.16 6.71 -37.93
CA GLU A 6 -35.70 6.16 -36.68
C GLU A 6 -35.57 7.22 -35.58
N PRO A 7 -36.67 7.72 -34.99
CA PRO A 7 -36.59 8.56 -33.83
C PRO A 7 -36.17 7.66 -32.68
N SER A 8 -34.88 7.65 -32.36
CA SER A 8 -34.34 7.04 -31.15
C SER A 8 -34.90 7.81 -29.95
N SER A 9 -36.13 7.46 -29.56
CA SER A 9 -36.95 8.14 -28.54
C SER A 9 -36.55 7.76 -27.11
N ILE A 10 -35.25 7.65 -26.86
CA ILE A 10 -34.77 7.47 -25.50
C ILE A 10 -34.93 8.83 -24.80
N SER A 11 -35.87 8.87 -23.85
CA SER A 11 -36.08 10.03 -22.99
C SER A 11 -34.74 10.47 -22.38
N PRO A 12 -34.37 11.76 -22.44
CA PRO A 12 -33.13 12.28 -21.83
C PRO A 12 -33.00 11.92 -20.35
N TRP A 13 -34.13 11.80 -19.65
CA TRP A 13 -34.17 11.33 -18.25
C TRP A 13 -33.81 9.86 -18.09
N ALA A 14 -34.31 9.00 -18.99
CA ALA A 14 -33.96 7.58 -18.99
C ALA A 14 -32.47 7.38 -19.31
N PHE A 15 -31.94 8.16 -20.25
CA PHE A 15 -30.50 8.18 -20.54
C PHE A 15 -29.69 8.65 -19.32
N GLY A 16 -30.11 9.74 -18.67
CA GLY A 16 -29.44 10.26 -17.47
C GLY A 16 -29.40 9.26 -16.31
N LEU A 17 -30.52 8.59 -16.03
CA LEU A 17 -30.57 7.54 -15.01
C LEU A 17 -29.69 6.34 -15.36
N GLY A 18 -29.71 5.91 -16.63
CA GLY A 18 -28.83 4.84 -17.11
C GLY A 18 -27.35 5.18 -16.93
N ALA A 19 -26.95 6.39 -17.30
CA ALA A 19 -25.58 6.86 -17.14
C ALA A 19 -25.15 6.89 -15.66
N VAL A 20 -26.00 7.38 -14.76
CA VAL A 20 -25.72 7.40 -13.31
C VAL A 20 -25.54 5.99 -12.76
N VAL A 21 -26.38 5.04 -13.17
CA VAL A 21 -26.26 3.63 -12.75
C VAL A 21 -24.94 3.03 -13.23
N ILE A 22 -24.56 3.25 -14.50
CA ILE A 22 -23.31 2.74 -15.06
C ILE A 22 -22.10 3.33 -14.32
N VAL A 23 -22.08 4.65 -14.11
CA VAL A 23 -20.99 5.32 -13.38
C VAL A 23 -20.90 4.82 -11.94
N GLY A 24 -22.04 4.72 -11.25
CA GLY A 24 -22.09 4.19 -9.88
C GLY A 24 -21.60 2.75 -9.79
N ALA A 25 -22.00 1.89 -10.72
CA ALA A 25 -21.54 0.51 -10.79
C ALA A 25 -20.03 0.42 -11.06
N ALA A 26 -19.49 1.26 -11.96
CA ALA A 26 -18.06 1.31 -12.24
C ALA A 26 -17.27 1.76 -11.01
N MET A 27 -17.73 2.80 -10.30
CA MET A 27 -17.09 3.25 -9.06
C MET A 27 -17.10 2.17 -7.98
N ALA A 28 -18.22 1.46 -7.82
CA ALA A 28 -18.31 0.34 -6.89
C ALA A 28 -17.35 -0.80 -7.29
N ALA A 29 -17.31 -1.18 -8.56
CA ALA A 29 -16.41 -2.21 -9.05
C ALA A 29 -14.94 -1.86 -8.80
N ILE A 30 -14.54 -0.61 -9.05
CA ILE A 30 -13.20 -0.10 -8.74
C ILE A 30 -12.91 -0.19 -7.24
N TRP A 31 -13.86 0.21 -6.40
CA TRP A 31 -13.70 0.17 -4.95
C TRP A 31 -13.46 -1.25 -4.42
N PHE A 32 -14.14 -2.26 -4.97
CA PHE A 32 -13.97 -3.65 -4.57
C PHE A 32 -12.82 -4.39 -5.27
N ALA A 33 -12.28 -3.83 -6.35
CA ALA A 33 -11.18 -4.45 -7.11
C ALA A 33 -9.81 -4.32 -6.42
N PHE A 34 -9.64 -3.38 -5.50
CA PHE A 34 -8.38 -3.20 -4.76
C PHE A 34 -8.49 -3.86 -3.38
N PRO A 35 -8.00 -5.10 -3.20
CA PRO A 35 -7.95 -5.72 -1.89
C PRO A 35 -7.08 -4.86 -0.95
N GLY A 36 -7.55 -4.71 0.29
CA GLY A 36 -6.74 -4.10 1.34
C GLY A 36 -5.50 -4.96 1.64
N PRO A 37 -4.45 -4.37 2.23
CA PRO A 37 -3.25 -5.13 2.60
C PRO A 37 -3.58 -6.21 3.64
N ASP A 38 -3.02 -7.41 3.48
CA ASP A 38 -3.15 -8.53 4.42
C ASP A 38 -2.51 -8.21 5.77
N THR A 39 -1.39 -7.50 5.75
CA THR A 39 -0.73 -6.98 6.95
C THR A 39 -0.36 -5.52 6.74
N LYS A 40 -0.58 -4.71 7.77
CA LYS A 40 -0.12 -3.32 7.82
C LYS A 40 0.38 -3.03 9.23
N LEU A 41 1.65 -2.68 9.33
CA LEU A 41 2.29 -2.39 10.60
C LEU A 41 3.02 -1.06 10.55
N ARG A 42 2.90 -0.26 11.61
CA ARG A 42 3.67 0.96 11.78
C ARG A 42 4.50 0.84 13.04
N LEU A 43 5.81 0.92 12.87
CA LEU A 43 6.81 0.83 13.93
C LEU A 43 7.34 2.23 14.16
N VAL A 44 7.17 2.79 15.35
CA VAL A 44 7.61 4.16 15.67
C VAL A 44 8.88 4.08 16.50
N ALA A 45 9.84 4.94 16.20
CA ALA A 45 11.08 5.05 16.96
C ALA A 45 10.80 5.61 18.37
N PRO A 46 11.63 5.29 19.38
CA PRO A 46 11.45 5.79 20.74
C PRO A 46 11.34 7.31 20.86
N SER A 47 12.05 8.07 20.03
CA SER A 47 11.98 9.53 19.99
C SER A 47 10.71 10.07 19.31
N GLY A 48 10.04 9.24 18.50
CA GLY A 48 8.93 9.65 17.62
C GLY A 48 9.35 10.36 16.33
N HIS A 49 10.64 10.61 16.08
CA HIS A 49 11.13 11.33 14.89
C HIS A 49 11.30 10.45 13.64
N ALA A 50 11.13 9.15 13.79
CA ALA A 50 11.18 8.18 12.72
C ALA A 50 10.07 7.13 12.88
N ALA A 51 9.56 6.64 11.77
CA ALA A 51 8.67 5.50 11.73
C ALA A 51 8.99 4.62 10.52
N LEU A 52 8.73 3.33 10.64
CA LEU A 52 8.80 2.38 9.55
C LEU A 52 7.41 1.75 9.38
N GLU A 53 6.83 1.95 8.22
CA GLU A 53 5.61 1.28 7.81
C GLU A 53 5.97 0.04 6.99
N LEU A 54 5.37 -1.09 7.34
CA LEU A 54 5.44 -2.35 6.62
C LEU A 54 4.04 -2.70 6.11
N GLY A 55 3.96 -3.15 4.87
CA GLY A 55 2.72 -3.63 4.28
C GLY A 55 2.96 -4.87 3.44
N GLU A 56 2.01 -5.80 3.47
CA GLU A 56 2.00 -6.95 2.59
C GLU A 56 0.64 -7.11 1.93
N LEU A 57 0.68 -7.54 0.67
CA LEU A 57 -0.49 -7.97 -0.08
C LEU A 57 -0.14 -9.29 -0.76
N CYS A 58 -0.83 -10.36 -0.37
CA CYS A 58 -0.57 -11.76 -0.71
C CYS A 58 -1.73 -12.37 -1.49
N PRO A 59 -1.96 -11.97 -2.75
CA PRO A 59 -2.89 -12.66 -3.63
C PRO A 59 -2.40 -14.09 -3.94
N ASP A 60 -3.31 -14.94 -4.41
CA ASP A 60 -3.08 -16.35 -4.79
C ASP A 60 -1.99 -16.49 -5.87
N GLY A 61 -0.71 -16.43 -5.49
CA GLY A 61 0.41 -16.44 -6.42
C GLY A 61 1.70 -15.78 -5.92
N GLY A 62 1.64 -15.02 -4.82
CA GLY A 62 2.83 -14.45 -4.19
C GLY A 62 2.52 -13.16 -3.44
N CYS A 63 3.36 -12.83 -2.46
CA CYS A 63 3.22 -11.60 -1.69
C CYS A 63 4.03 -10.45 -2.27
N SER A 64 3.36 -9.34 -2.56
CA SER A 64 4.01 -8.04 -2.70
C SER A 64 4.23 -7.44 -1.32
N ARG A 65 5.44 -6.96 -1.06
CA ARG A 65 5.84 -6.41 0.23
C ARG A 65 6.40 -5.02 0.04
N VAL A 66 5.98 -4.11 0.89
CA VAL A 66 6.40 -2.72 0.86
C VAL A 66 6.88 -2.30 2.24
N ALA A 67 7.98 -1.56 2.26
CA ALA A 67 8.45 -0.86 3.44
C ALA A 67 8.58 0.61 3.10
N ILE A 68 8.12 1.47 4.00
CA ILE A 68 8.21 2.92 3.87
C ILE A 68 8.80 3.47 5.15
N PHE A 69 9.98 4.07 5.03
CA PHE A 69 10.59 4.79 6.12
C PHE A 69 10.09 6.24 6.11
N GLU A 70 9.55 6.70 7.23
CA GLU A 70 9.08 8.06 7.44
C GLU A 70 9.97 8.76 8.47
N THR A 71 10.38 9.99 8.17
CA THR A 71 11.25 10.81 9.01
C THR A 71 10.81 12.26 8.96
N ALA A 72 11.19 13.09 9.93
CA ALA A 72 10.99 14.54 9.82
C ALA A 72 12.14 15.18 9.01
N ALA A 73 11.79 16.02 8.03
CA ALA A 73 12.73 16.92 7.37
C ALA A 73 13.11 18.11 8.27
N GLU A 74 14.10 18.92 7.85
CA GLU A 74 14.57 20.08 8.63
C GLU A 74 13.47 21.13 8.89
N ASP A 75 12.48 21.23 8.01
CA ASP A 75 11.31 22.09 8.14
C ASP A 75 10.15 21.46 8.93
N GLY A 76 10.36 20.25 9.45
CA GLY A 76 9.36 19.48 10.21
C GLY A 76 8.33 18.73 9.35
N THR A 77 8.44 18.79 8.02
CA THR A 77 7.56 18.02 7.13
C THR A 77 7.92 16.53 7.13
N PRO A 78 6.93 15.62 6.96
CA PRO A 78 7.22 14.19 6.88
C PRO A 78 7.87 13.84 5.53
N LEU A 79 9.09 13.34 5.57
CA LEU A 79 9.81 12.75 4.44
C LEU A 79 9.58 11.24 4.43
N ARG A 80 9.03 10.72 3.34
CA ARG A 80 8.73 9.28 3.16
C ARG A 80 9.61 8.69 2.06
N THR A 81 10.33 7.63 2.38
CA THR A 81 11.23 6.91 1.47
C THR A 81 10.79 5.46 1.37
N GLY A 82 10.55 4.97 0.16
CA GLY A 82 10.25 3.56 -0.06
C GLY A 82 11.51 2.70 0.01
N CYS A 83 11.49 1.64 0.81
CA CYS A 83 12.56 0.66 0.87
C CYS A 83 12.19 -0.55 -0.01
N PRO A 84 12.98 -0.86 -1.05
CA PRO A 84 12.69 -1.98 -1.94
C PRO A 84 12.90 -3.31 -1.21
N LEU A 85 11.80 -4.05 -0.99
CA LEU A 85 11.85 -5.37 -0.37
C LEU A 85 11.78 -6.47 -1.44
N ASP A 86 12.84 -7.26 -1.54
CA ASP A 86 12.84 -8.51 -2.31
C ASP A 86 12.85 -9.70 -1.36
N LEU A 87 11.70 -9.95 -0.73
CA LEU A 87 11.49 -11.14 0.08
C LEU A 87 10.53 -12.06 -0.69
N PRO A 88 10.95 -13.26 -1.08
CA PRO A 88 10.08 -14.20 -1.76
C PRO A 88 9.09 -14.84 -0.77
N GLY A 89 8.00 -15.40 -1.29
CA GLY A 89 7.09 -16.24 -0.52
C GLY A 89 5.62 -15.87 -0.67
N ASN A 90 4.75 -16.82 -0.31
CA ASN A 90 3.32 -16.77 -0.57
C ASN A 90 2.48 -16.55 0.70
N THR A 91 3.14 -16.32 1.84
CA THR A 91 2.49 -16.10 3.13
C THR A 91 2.91 -14.76 3.73
N PRO A 92 2.04 -14.08 4.48
CA PRO A 92 2.40 -12.87 5.21
C PRO A 92 3.54 -13.14 6.20
N LEU A 93 4.61 -12.35 6.14
CA LEU A 93 5.77 -12.40 7.04
C LEU A 93 5.68 -11.37 8.17
N PHE A 94 4.98 -10.26 7.92
CA PHE A 94 4.88 -9.12 8.83
C PHE A 94 3.65 -9.18 9.74
N ALA A 95 2.97 -10.33 9.80
CA ALA A 95 1.87 -10.58 10.73
C ALA A 95 2.30 -10.42 12.21
N SER A 96 3.57 -10.72 12.50
CA SER A 96 4.20 -10.46 13.79
C SER A 96 5.66 -10.14 13.57
N VAL A 97 6.10 -8.97 14.01
CA VAL A 97 7.50 -8.58 13.95
C VAL A 97 7.95 -7.95 15.25
N ILE A 98 9.25 -8.04 15.52
CA ILE A 98 9.88 -7.43 16.69
C ILE A 98 10.87 -6.37 16.20
N PRO A 99 10.60 -5.07 16.38
CA PRO A 99 11.54 -4.00 16.05
C PRO A 99 12.62 -3.84 17.12
N THR A 100 13.83 -3.61 16.67
CA THR A 100 14.97 -3.19 17.48
C THR A 100 15.63 -1.99 16.81
N TRP A 101 15.32 -0.80 17.33
CA TRP A 101 15.92 0.45 16.87
C TRP A 101 17.37 0.57 17.34
N ALA A 102 18.23 1.10 16.48
CA ALA A 102 19.55 1.53 16.90
C ALA A 102 19.43 2.67 17.93
N PRO A 103 20.38 2.83 18.87
CA PRO A 103 20.33 3.89 19.89
C PRO A 103 20.27 5.31 19.32
N ASP A 104 20.84 5.51 18.14
CA ASP A 104 20.84 6.77 17.38
C ASP A 104 19.68 6.86 16.38
N GLU A 105 18.81 5.84 16.33
CA GLU A 105 17.68 5.71 15.41
C GLU A 105 18.06 5.84 13.92
N SER A 106 19.33 5.60 13.60
CA SER A 106 19.83 5.58 12.22
C SER A 106 19.36 4.36 11.44
N SER A 107 18.94 3.30 12.15
CA SER A 107 18.44 2.06 11.58
C SER A 107 17.47 1.36 12.52
N VAL A 108 16.68 0.45 11.95
CA VAL A 108 15.83 -0.48 12.69
C VAL A 108 16.04 -1.88 12.16
N LYS A 109 16.33 -2.81 13.06
CA LYS A 109 16.34 -4.24 12.77
C LYS A 109 14.97 -4.81 13.10
N ILE A 110 14.40 -5.58 12.19
CA ILE A 110 13.12 -6.23 12.35
C ILE A 110 13.35 -7.73 12.30
N ALA A 111 13.01 -8.42 13.38
CA ALA A 111 12.88 -9.87 13.36
C ALA A 111 11.47 -10.24 12.90
N TYR A 112 11.36 -11.13 11.93
CA TYR A 112 10.12 -11.66 11.37
C TYR A 112 10.22 -13.18 11.22
N ALA A 113 9.11 -13.85 10.92
CA ALA A 113 9.01 -15.29 10.61
C ALA A 113 10.09 -16.20 11.25
N ALA A 114 9.85 -16.61 12.51
CA ALA A 114 10.62 -17.65 13.22
C ALA A 114 12.16 -17.56 13.18
N GLY A 115 12.74 -16.36 13.07
CA GLY A 115 14.18 -16.12 13.30
C GLY A 115 14.90 -15.38 12.17
N GLU A 116 14.22 -15.07 11.07
CA GLU A 116 14.78 -14.19 10.05
C GLU A 116 14.76 -12.72 10.50
N SER A 117 15.67 -11.92 9.95
CA SER A 117 15.72 -10.51 10.28
C SER A 117 16.19 -9.65 9.13
N ILE A 118 15.65 -8.43 9.02
CA ILE A 118 16.07 -7.42 8.07
C ILE A 118 16.40 -6.15 8.83
N THR A 119 17.48 -5.48 8.45
CA THR A 119 17.84 -4.16 8.95
C THR A 119 17.62 -3.11 7.89
N PHE A 120 16.86 -2.06 8.24
CA PHE A 120 16.59 -0.90 7.39
C PHE A 120 17.41 0.28 7.87
N ARG A 121 18.17 0.91 6.98
CA ARG A 121 18.89 2.15 7.26
C ARG A 121 18.11 3.37 6.82
N LYS A 122 18.06 4.40 7.67
CA LYS A 122 17.31 5.64 7.44
C LYS A 122 17.84 6.47 6.27
N ALA A 123 19.16 6.52 6.08
CA ALA A 123 19.80 7.45 5.16
C ALA A 123 19.48 7.18 3.67
N ASP A 124 19.31 5.92 3.32
CA ASP A 124 19.26 5.43 1.94
C ASP A 124 18.22 4.33 1.74
N CYS A 125 17.46 3.96 2.78
CA CYS A 125 16.58 2.78 2.77
C CYS A 125 17.33 1.49 2.41
N THR A 126 18.66 1.43 2.62
CA THR A 126 19.43 0.23 2.31
C THR A 126 19.05 -0.88 3.27
N ILE A 127 18.78 -2.03 2.69
CA ILE A 127 18.37 -3.25 3.38
C ILE A 127 19.57 -4.17 3.52
N THR A 128 19.76 -4.71 4.73
CA THR A 128 20.76 -5.75 5.01
C THR A 128 20.09 -6.91 5.74
N GLN A 129 20.30 -8.12 5.25
CA GLN A 129 19.80 -9.38 5.83
C GLN A 129 20.88 -10.04 6.69
#